data_AF-A0A2D5B3L7-F1
#
_entry.id   AF-A0A2D5B3L7-F1
#
_cell.length_a   1.000
_cell.length_b   1.000
_cell.length_c   1.000
_cell.angle_alpha   90.00
_cell.angle_beta   90.00
_cell.angle_gamma   90.00
#
_symmetry.space_group_name_H-M   'P 1'
#
loop_
_entity.id
_entity.type
_entity.pdbx_description
1 polymer ?
#
loop_
_entity_poly.entity_id
_entity_poly.type
_entity_poly.pdbx_seq_one_letter_code
_entity_poly.pdbx_strand_id
1 'polypeptide(L)'
;MTAADPQVGDFMDSAYAYAVFPAIGTGGAGLGGGFGRGQAFRSGEVVGFVSVTEGTIGAQIGGSNYSEIIFFQDKWTFQKFAAGQFAFQASGSAVAVESGTGGNVNYSNGVAVFTQGYKGLKLQAAIGGQQFKYVPD
;
A
#
# COMPACT_ATOMS: atom_id res chain seq x y z
N MET A 1 11.88 2.33 -2.10
CA MET A 1 11.18 3.62 -1.90
C MET A 1 11.91 4.35 -0.82
N THR A 2 12.32 5.59 -1.08
CA THR A 2 13.01 6.41 -0.08
C THR A 2 12.22 7.69 0.09
N ALA A 3 12.22 8.26 1.29
CA ALA A 3 11.65 9.58 1.56
C ALA A 3 12.26 10.72 0.70
N ALA A 4 13.29 10.42 -0.09
CA ALA A 4 13.89 11.33 -1.06
C ALA A 4 13.00 11.57 -2.31
N ASP A 5 11.94 10.78 -2.52
CA ASP A 5 10.92 11.12 -3.52
C ASP A 5 9.99 12.19 -2.93
N PRO A 6 9.95 13.41 -3.48
CA PRO A 6 9.18 14.52 -2.91
C PRO A 6 7.71 14.18 -2.69
N GLN A 7 7.13 13.38 -3.58
CA GLN A 7 5.73 12.96 -3.44
C GLN A 7 5.54 12.03 -2.25
N VAL A 8 6.47 11.12 -1.97
CA VAL A 8 6.37 10.22 -0.81
C VAL A 8 6.58 10.98 0.50
N GLY A 9 7.48 11.98 0.50
CA GLY A 9 7.71 12.86 1.64
C GLY A 9 6.45 13.62 2.07
N ASP A 10 5.74 14.24 1.12
CA ASP A 10 4.51 14.98 1.40
C ASP A 10 3.42 14.10 2.07
N PHE A 11 3.32 12.83 1.68
CA PHE A 11 2.40 11.87 2.32
C PHE A 11 2.90 11.40 3.70
N MET A 12 4.21 11.23 3.89
CA MET A 12 4.78 10.89 5.20
C MET A 12 4.53 11.99 6.24
N ASP A 13 4.60 13.25 5.83
CA ASP A 13 4.41 14.41 6.71
C ASP A 13 2.93 14.70 7.01
N SER A 14 2.02 14.36 6.09
CA SER A 14 0.59 14.68 6.21
C SER A 14 -0.29 13.52 6.69
N ALA A 15 0.16 12.27 6.60
CA ALA A 15 -0.63 11.11 6.99
C ALA A 15 -0.78 11.00 8.52
N TYR A 16 -1.93 10.49 8.97
CA TYR A 16 -2.10 10.07 10.36
C TYR A 16 -1.18 8.90 10.72
N ALA A 17 -1.10 7.91 9.83
CA ALA A 17 -0.25 6.73 9.97
C ALA A 17 0.11 6.18 8.59
N TYR A 18 1.13 5.33 8.50
CA TYR A 18 1.48 4.63 7.27
C TYR A 18 2.03 3.23 7.51
N ALA A 19 1.81 2.31 6.58
CA ALA A 19 2.33 0.96 6.59
C ALA A 19 3.38 0.80 5.49
N VAL A 20 4.55 0.28 5.83
CA VAL A 20 5.67 0.07 4.91
C VAL A 20 5.92 -1.42 4.72
N PHE A 21 5.81 -1.87 3.48
CA PHE A 21 6.17 -3.21 3.03
C PHE A 21 7.47 -3.12 2.21
N PRO A 22 8.65 -3.38 2.82
CA PRO A 22 9.94 -3.27 2.13
C PRO A 22 10.09 -4.27 0.98
N ALA A 23 9.43 -5.42 1.08
CA ALA A 23 9.40 -6.43 0.04
C ALA A 23 8.09 -7.22 0.09
N ILE A 24 7.37 -7.20 -1.03
CA ILE A 24 6.26 -8.09 -1.35
C ILE A 24 6.75 -8.97 -2.49
N GLY A 25 6.87 -10.27 -2.21
CA GLY A 25 7.25 -11.27 -3.19
C GLY A 25 6.03 -11.85 -3.87
N THR A 26 6.04 -11.88 -5.19
CA THR A 26 4.99 -12.46 -6.03
C THR A 26 5.53 -13.67 -6.76
N GLY A 27 4.67 -14.66 -7.01
CA GLY A 27 5.02 -15.79 -7.86
C GLY A 27 3.84 -16.75 -8.08
N GLY A 28 3.93 -17.57 -9.13
CA GLY A 28 2.96 -18.61 -9.40
C GLY A 28 3.11 -19.25 -10.78
N ALA A 29 2.33 -20.30 -11.02
CA ALA A 29 2.18 -20.90 -12.34
C ALA A 29 0.68 -21.15 -12.57
N GLY A 30 0.03 -20.23 -13.27
CA GLY A 30 -1.42 -20.25 -13.53
C GLY A 30 -2.27 -19.61 -12.43
N LEU A 31 -2.08 -20.01 -11.17
CA LEU A 31 -2.57 -19.31 -9.98
C LEU A 31 -1.36 -18.70 -9.27
N GLY A 32 -1.39 -17.38 -9.07
CA GLY A 32 -0.32 -16.61 -8.46
C GLY A 32 -0.71 -16.08 -7.09
N GLY A 33 0.31 -15.91 -6.24
CA GLY A 33 0.14 -15.31 -4.94
C GLY A 33 1.25 -14.33 -4.61
N GLY A 34 0.90 -13.29 -3.86
CA GLY A 34 1.83 -12.34 -3.28
C GLY A 34 1.88 -12.51 -1.76
N PHE A 35 3.05 -12.38 -1.16
CA PHE A 35 3.18 -12.26 0.29
C PHE A 35 4.25 -11.24 0.66
N GLY A 36 3.94 -10.40 1.64
CA GLY A 36 4.87 -9.42 2.18
C GLY A 36 4.65 -9.20 3.67
N ARG A 37 5.72 -8.80 4.35
CA ARG A 37 5.69 -8.34 5.74
C ARG A 37 6.17 -6.91 5.81
N GLY A 38 5.68 -6.18 6.79
CA GLY A 38 5.97 -4.78 6.98
C GLY A 38 5.72 -4.30 8.39
N GLN A 39 5.84 -3.00 8.57
CA GLN A 39 5.62 -2.32 9.83
C GLN A 39 4.68 -1.13 9.59
N ALA A 40 3.82 -0.88 10.57
CA ALA A 40 2.99 0.32 10.64
C ALA A 40 3.66 1.35 11.53
N PHE A 41 3.62 2.61 11.11
CA PHE A 41 4.22 3.73 11.79
C PHE A 41 3.18 4.82 12.06
N ARG A 42 3.34 5.51 13.18
CA ARG A 42 2.64 6.76 13.49
C ARG A 42 3.65 7.76 14.03
N SER A 43 3.75 8.93 13.42
CA SER A 43 4.72 9.96 13.82
C SER A 43 6.17 9.45 13.88
N GLY A 44 6.54 8.52 12.99
CA GLY A 44 7.87 7.90 12.93
C GLY A 44 8.10 6.74 13.89
N GLU A 45 7.19 6.48 14.83
CA GLU A 45 7.29 5.35 15.77
C GLU A 45 6.57 4.12 15.23
N VAL A 46 7.14 2.94 15.45
CA VAL A 46 6.48 1.67 15.11
C VAL A 46 5.29 1.48 16.04
N VAL A 47 4.11 1.21 15.47
CA VAL A 47 2.87 0.95 16.21
C VAL A 47 2.32 -0.46 15.97
N GLY A 48 3.00 -1.27 15.17
CA GLY A 48 2.62 -2.66 14.92
C GLY A 48 3.23 -3.25 13.67
N PHE A 49 3.03 -4.56 13.52
CA PHE A 49 3.45 -5.33 12.36
C PHE A 49 2.29 -5.55 11.40
N VAL A 50 2.60 -5.53 10.12
CA VAL A 50 1.62 -5.77 9.06
C VAL A 50 2.09 -6.88 8.13
N SER A 51 1.15 -7.62 7.56
CA SER A 51 1.42 -8.54 6.46
C SER A 51 0.34 -8.41 5.40
N VAL A 52 0.75 -8.57 4.15
CA VAL A 52 -0.14 -8.60 2.99
C VAL A 52 -0.07 -9.98 2.33
N THR A 53 -1.22 -10.48 1.90
CA THR A 53 -1.35 -11.67 1.05
C THR A 53 -2.20 -11.33 -0.15
N GLU A 54 -1.76 -11.69 -1.33
CA GLU A 54 -2.44 -11.36 -2.59
C GLU A 54 -2.78 -12.64 -3.32
N GLY A 55 -3.98 -12.69 -3.92
CA GLY A 55 -4.34 -13.71 -4.90
C GLY A 55 -4.41 -13.09 -6.29
N THR A 56 -3.69 -13.66 -7.27
CA THR A 56 -3.80 -13.27 -8.68
C THR A 56 -4.26 -14.45 -9.53
N ILE A 57 -5.20 -14.19 -10.44
CA ILE A 57 -5.65 -15.17 -11.44
C ILE A 57 -4.93 -14.84 -12.75
N GLY A 58 -3.98 -15.67 -13.16
CA GLY A 58 -3.21 -15.48 -14.38
C GLY A 58 -1.84 -16.14 -14.35
N ALA A 59 -1.33 -16.51 -15.52
CA ALA A 59 0.02 -17.07 -15.68
C ALA A 59 1.09 -15.97 -15.50
N GLN A 60 1.31 -15.51 -14.26
CA GLN A 60 2.52 -14.79 -13.89
C GLN A 60 3.67 -15.80 -13.83
N ILE A 61 4.19 -16.21 -14.98
CA ILE A 61 5.38 -17.07 -15.05
C ILE A 61 6.58 -16.22 -14.65
N GLY A 62 6.95 -16.28 -13.37
CA GLY A 62 8.12 -15.59 -12.82
C GLY A 62 7.89 -15.11 -11.38
N GLY A 63 9.00 -14.95 -10.65
CA GLY A 63 8.99 -14.31 -9.33
C GLY A 63 9.41 -12.85 -9.44
N SER A 64 8.69 -11.94 -8.79
CA SER A 64 9.09 -10.53 -8.73
C SER A 64 8.88 -9.95 -7.34
N ASN A 65 9.78 -9.06 -6.93
CA ASN A 65 9.67 -8.33 -5.67
C ASN A 65 9.40 -6.86 -5.97
N TYR A 66 8.53 -6.26 -5.18
CA TYR A 66 8.32 -4.82 -5.16
C TYR A 66 8.15 -4.33 -3.72
N SER A 67 8.34 -3.05 -3.48
CA SER A 67 8.04 -2.43 -2.20
C SER A 67 6.74 -1.64 -2.29
N GLU A 68 6.00 -1.55 -1.19
CA GLU A 68 4.73 -0.82 -1.09
C GLU A 68 4.68 0.03 0.17
N ILE A 69 4.05 1.19 0.09
CA ILE A 69 3.73 2.05 1.24
C ILE A 69 2.25 2.44 1.15
N ILE A 70 1.52 2.25 2.25
CA ILE A 70 0.11 2.64 2.38
C ILE A 70 0.02 3.78 3.38
N PHE A 71 -0.49 4.92 2.97
CA PHE A 71 -0.75 6.07 3.82
C PHE A 71 -2.22 6.13 4.22
N PHE A 72 -2.47 6.45 5.48
CA PHE A 72 -3.82 6.62 6.04
C PHE A 72 -4.01 8.08 6.45
N GLN A 73 -5.01 8.74 5.86
CA GLN A 73 -5.29 10.16 6.07
C GLN A 73 -5.70 10.46 7.51
N ASP A 74 -6.44 9.54 8.14
CA ASP A 74 -7.05 9.75 9.44
C ASP A 74 -7.07 8.47 10.29
N LYS A 75 -7.34 8.65 11.60
CA LYS A 75 -7.40 7.57 12.58
C LYS A 75 -8.44 6.50 12.25
N TRP A 76 -9.59 6.90 11.72
CA TRP A 76 -10.67 5.97 11.41
C TRP A 76 -10.29 5.04 10.25
N THR A 77 -9.64 5.60 9.23
CA THR A 77 -9.11 4.87 8.09
C THR A 77 -8.02 3.88 8.53
N PHE A 78 -7.09 4.31 9.41
CA PHE A 78 -6.10 3.41 10.00
C PHE A 78 -6.74 2.30 10.87
N GLN A 79 -7.76 2.62 11.66
CA GLN A 79 -8.44 1.64 12.51
C GLN A 79 -9.18 0.57 11.71
N LYS A 80 -9.82 0.95 10.60
CA LYS A 80 -10.42 -0.01 9.66
C LYS A 80 -9.38 -0.98 9.10
N PHE A 81 -8.19 -0.47 8.76
CA PHE A 81 -7.08 -1.29 8.29
C PHE A 81 -6.61 -2.24 9.40
N ALA A 82 -6.37 -1.70 10.59
CA ALA A 82 -5.93 -2.46 11.76
C ALA A 82 -6.93 -3.56 12.16
N ALA A 83 -8.23 -3.33 11.98
CA ALA A 83 -9.30 -4.29 12.27
C ALA A 83 -9.40 -5.43 11.23
N GLY A 84 -8.54 -5.46 10.20
CA GLY A 84 -8.64 -6.42 9.10
C GLY A 84 -9.90 -6.23 8.25
N GLN A 85 -10.59 -5.10 8.40
CA GLN A 85 -11.78 -4.76 7.62
C GLN A 85 -11.42 -4.18 6.25
N PHE A 86 -10.13 -4.00 5.98
CA PHE A 86 -9.60 -3.84 4.63
C PHE A 86 -9.48 -5.20 3.95
N ALA A 87 -10.62 -5.82 3.64
CA ALA A 87 -10.67 -6.58 2.39
C ALA A 87 -10.85 -5.51 1.32
N PHE A 88 -9.84 -5.22 0.49
CA PHE A 88 -9.99 -4.37 -0.67
C PHE A 88 -10.91 -5.11 -1.67
N GLN A 89 -12.21 -5.15 -1.35
CA GLN A 89 -13.25 -5.75 -2.15
C GLN A 89 -13.48 -4.83 -3.34
N ALA A 90 -13.58 -5.47 -4.50
CA ALA A 90 -13.84 -4.87 -5.78
C ALA A 90 -15.13 -4.03 -5.76
N SER A 91 -15.03 -2.74 -5.45
CA SER A 91 -16.04 -1.77 -5.83
C SER A 91 -15.51 -0.35 -5.72
N GLY A 92 -15.13 0.20 -6.87
CA GLY A 92 -15.35 1.61 -7.18
C GLY A 92 -14.51 2.63 -6.42
N SER A 93 -13.38 3.01 -7.00
CA SER A 93 -13.27 4.26 -7.77
C SER A 93 -11.80 4.56 -8.00
N ALA A 94 -11.36 4.33 -9.23
CA ALA A 94 -10.06 4.80 -9.68
C ALA A 94 -10.16 6.31 -9.90
N VAL A 95 -9.38 7.09 -9.15
CA VAL A 95 -8.95 8.41 -9.60
C VAL A 95 -7.46 8.28 -9.91
N ALA A 96 -7.15 8.17 -11.20
CA ALA A 96 -5.80 8.40 -11.68
C ALA A 96 -5.51 9.89 -11.44
N VAL A 97 -4.48 10.19 -10.64
CA VAL A 97 -4.01 11.56 -10.46
C VAL A 97 -3.06 11.86 -11.60
N GLU A 98 -3.50 12.70 -12.54
CA GLU A 98 -2.57 13.51 -13.32
C GLU A 98 -1.85 14.45 -12.35
N SER A 99 -0.53 14.46 -12.40
CA SER A 99 0.32 15.40 -11.66
C SER A 99 0.04 16.82 -12.13
N GLY A 100 -0.97 17.45 -11.53
CA GLY A 100 -1.34 18.85 -11.75
C GLY A 100 -0.74 19.73 -10.66
N THR A 101 -0.01 20.74 -11.10
CA THR A 101 0.65 21.80 -10.35
C THR A 101 -0.24 22.38 -9.24
N GLY A 102 0.13 22.16 -7.97
CA GLY A 102 -0.39 22.91 -6.83
C GLY A 102 -1.47 22.19 -6.01
N GLY A 103 -1.04 21.60 -4.90
CA GLY A 103 -1.83 21.48 -3.68
C GLY A 103 -2.99 20.50 -3.73
N ASN A 104 -2.72 19.22 -3.45
CA ASN A 104 -3.44 18.41 -2.47
C ASN A 104 -2.89 16.98 -2.54
N VAL A 105 -2.48 16.46 -1.39
CA VAL A 105 -2.13 15.06 -1.18
C VAL A 105 -3.43 14.25 -1.37
N ASN A 106 -3.60 13.60 -2.53
CA ASN A 106 -4.87 12.98 -2.90
C ASN A 106 -4.98 11.56 -2.33
N TYR A 107 -5.84 11.39 -1.32
CA TYR A 107 -6.25 10.10 -0.79
C TYR A 107 -7.53 9.62 -1.50
N SER A 108 -7.61 8.32 -1.81
CA SER A 108 -8.85 7.66 -2.22
C SER A 108 -9.49 7.00 -1.01
N ASN A 109 -10.66 7.49 -0.59
CA ASN A 109 -11.36 7.03 0.62
C ASN A 109 -10.46 7.03 1.88
N GLY A 110 -9.60 8.04 2.03
CA GLY A 110 -8.67 8.16 3.15
C GLY A 110 -7.40 7.31 3.05
N VAL A 111 -7.18 6.61 1.92
CA VAL A 111 -5.99 5.77 1.68
C VAL A 111 -5.25 6.19 0.42
N ALA A 112 -3.91 6.20 0.49
CA ALA A 112 -3.06 6.32 -0.69
C ALA A 112 -2.01 5.21 -0.70
N VAL A 113 -1.82 4.58 -1.86
CA VAL A 113 -0.92 3.42 -2.00
C VAL A 113 0.15 3.74 -3.04
N PHE A 114 1.40 3.70 -2.60
CA PHE A 114 2.56 3.84 -3.47
C PHE A 114 3.24 2.50 -3.60
N THR A 115 3.70 2.17 -4.80
CA THR A 115 4.46 0.95 -5.06
C THR A 115 5.69 1.27 -5.88
N GLN A 116 6.79 0.57 -5.63
CA GLN A 116 7.99 0.66 -6.44
C GLN A 116 8.45 -0.75 -6.81
N GLY A 117 8.31 -1.07 -8.10
CA GLY A 117 8.91 -2.25 -8.71
C GLY A 117 10.14 -1.89 -9.54
N TYR A 118 10.65 -2.85 -10.31
CA TYR A 118 11.81 -2.70 -11.21
C TYR A 118 11.68 -1.59 -12.27
N LYS A 119 10.47 -1.03 -12.49
CA LYS A 119 10.18 0.01 -13.49
C LYS A 119 9.89 1.41 -12.91
N GLY A 120 10.26 1.68 -11.66
CA GLY A 120 10.08 2.99 -11.01
C GLY A 120 8.85 3.09 -10.11
N LEU A 121 8.61 4.28 -9.52
CA LEU A 121 7.48 4.55 -8.64
C LEU A 121 6.18 4.60 -9.45
N LYS A 122 5.16 3.85 -9.01
CA LYS A 122 3.81 3.91 -9.57
C LYS A 122 2.82 4.15 -8.44
N LEU A 123 1.97 5.15 -8.61
CA LEU A 123 0.75 5.30 -7.83
C LEU A 123 -0.24 4.26 -8.38
N GLN A 124 -0.45 3.17 -7.63
CA GLN A 124 -1.36 2.10 -8.04
C GLN A 124 -2.69 2.27 -7.29
N ALA A 125 -3.79 2.28 -8.04
CA ALA A 125 -5.09 1.99 -7.44
C ALA A 125 -5.05 0.53 -6.96
N ALA A 126 -5.37 0.30 -5.69
CA ALA A 126 -5.28 -1.03 -5.07
C ALA A 126 -5.89 -2.10 -5.99
N ILE A 127 -5.04 -3.06 -6.37
CA ILE A 127 -5.43 -4.15 -7.26
C ILE A 127 -6.24 -5.14 -6.41
N GLY A 128 -7.48 -5.38 -6.81
CA GLY A 128 -8.37 -6.29 -6.08
C GLY A 128 -7.72 -7.67 -5.88
N GLY A 129 -7.83 -8.21 -4.67
CA GLY A 129 -7.26 -9.51 -4.28
C GLY A 129 -6.24 -9.47 -3.13
N GLN A 130 -5.90 -8.29 -2.59
CA GLN A 130 -5.02 -8.14 -1.44
C GLN A 130 -5.79 -8.21 -0.11
N GLN A 131 -5.27 -9.02 0.82
CA GLN A 131 -5.71 -9.09 2.22
C GLN A 131 -4.59 -8.60 3.12
N PHE A 132 -4.94 -7.76 4.09
CA PHE A 132 -4.01 -7.22 5.06
C PHE A 132 -4.32 -7.74 6.47
N LYS A 133 -3.26 -8.04 7.22
CA LYS A 133 -3.33 -8.38 8.64
C LYS A 133 -2.42 -7.43 9.41
N TYR A 134 -2.95 -6.93 10.52
CA TYR A 134 -2.22 -6.06 11.44
C TYR A 134 -2.14 -6.73 12.83
N VAL A 135 -1.00 -6.58 13.48
CA VAL A 135 -0.75 -7.01 14.85
C VAL A 135 -0.13 -5.82 15.59
N PRO A 136 -0.77 -5.29 16.64
CA PRO A 136 -0.19 -4.20 17.43
C PRO A 136 1.13 -4.65 18.10
N ASP A 137 2.06 -3.72 18.25
CA ASP A 137 3.31 -3.90 19.01
C ASP A 137 3.07 -3.73 20.52
#